data_AF-A0AA42CRI9-F1
#
_entry.id   AF-A0AA42CRI9-F1
#
_cell.length_a   1.000
_cell.length_b   1.000
_cell.length_c   1.000
_cell.angle_alpha   90.00
_cell.angle_beta   90.00
_cell.angle_gamma   90.00
#
_symmetry.space_group_name_H-M   'P 1'
#
loop_
_entity.id
_entity.type
_entity.pdbx_description
1 polymer ?
#
loop_
_entity_poly.entity_id
_entity_poly.type
_entity_poly.pdbx_seq_one_letter_code
_entity_poly.pdbx_strand_id
1 'polypeptide(L)' 'MTEDIEVTILAFFKRAPEWVRRDLTAKDQNARTQAEEAFAAMLADALRRAEP' A
#
# COMPACT_ATOMS: atom_id res chain seq x y z
N MET A 1 3.70 14.94 -12.16
CA MET A 1 2.69 13.87 -12.04
C MET A 1 3.26 12.64 -11.31
N THR A 2 4.45 12.15 -11.64
CA THR A 2 5.04 10.96 -10.98
C THR A 2 5.52 11.22 -9.54
N GLU A 3 6.11 12.39 -9.28
CA GLU A 3 6.56 12.78 -7.92
C GLU A 3 5.39 12.83 -6.91
N ASP A 4 4.20 13.20 -7.35
CA ASP A 4 2.99 13.25 -6.52
C ASP A 4 2.52 11.85 -6.11
N ILE A 5 2.68 10.87 -7.02
CA ILE A 5 2.32 9.48 -6.80
C ILE A 5 3.32 8.81 -5.83
N GLU A 6 4.62 9.01 -6.01
CA GLU A 6 5.63 8.47 -5.08
C GLU A 6 5.43 9.00 -3.65
N VAL A 7 5.19 10.31 -3.50
CA VAL A 7 4.91 10.93 -2.19
C VAL A 7 3.64 10.35 -1.58
N THR A 8 2.59 10.16 -2.39
CA THR A 8 1.32 9.57 -1.94
C THR A 8 1.50 8.12 -1.49
N ILE A 9 2.21 7.30 -2.27
CA ILE A 9 2.51 5.89 -1.93
C ILE A 9 3.31 5.81 -0.65
N LEU A 10 4.37 6.62 -0.49
CA LEU A 10 5.18 6.63 0.73
C LEU A 10 4.39 7.11 1.95
N ALA A 11 3.52 8.11 1.79
CA ALA A 11 2.62 8.56 2.85
C ALA A 11 1.61 7.47 3.25
N PHE A 12 1.12 6.69 2.28
CA PHE A 12 0.22 5.56 2.54
C PHE A 12 0.94 4.37 3.16
N PHE A 13 2.17 4.08 2.74
CA PHE A 13 3.01 3.06 3.34
C PHE A 13 3.27 3.34 4.82
N LYS A 14 3.45 4.62 5.19
CA LYS A 14 3.54 5.09 6.59
C LYS A 14 2.23 4.95 7.39
N ARG A 15 1.09 4.76 6.73
CA ARG A 15 -0.22 4.50 7.36
C ARG A 15 -0.65 3.03 7.29
N ALA A 16 0.06 2.21 6.51
CA ALA A 16 -0.23 0.78 6.39
C ALA A 16 -0.11 0.07 7.75
N PRO A 17 -0.96 -0.94 8.03
CA PRO A 17 -0.86 -1.78 9.22
C PRO A 17 0.52 -2.45 9.34
N GLU A 18 0.96 -2.70 10.57
CA GLU A 18 2.25 -3.37 10.83
C GLU A 18 2.34 -4.75 10.16
N TRP A 19 1.23 -5.50 10.13
CA TRP A 19 1.17 -6.81 9.47
C TRP A 19 1.43 -6.70 7.95
N VAL A 20 0.89 -5.67 7.27
CA VAL A 20 1.12 -5.44 5.83
C VAL A 20 2.59 -5.18 5.57
N ARG A 21 3.23 -4.31 6.35
CA ARG A 21 4.67 -4.02 6.17
C ARG A 21 5.55 -5.24 6.38
N ARG A 22 5.23 -6.04 7.40
CA ARG A 22 5.95 -7.28 7.70
C ARG A 22 5.81 -8.27 6.54
N ASP A 23 4.58 -8.49 6.11
CA ASP A 23 4.26 -9.55 5.14
C ASP A 23 4.67 -9.16 3.71
N LEU A 24 4.76 -7.87 3.38
CA LEU A 24 5.38 -7.39 2.12
C LEU A 24 6.86 -7.79 1.97
N THR A 25 7.56 -8.01 3.09
CA THR A 25 8.96 -8.48 3.11
C THR A 25 9.08 -9.97 3.39
N ALA A 26 7.96 -10.69 3.53
CA ALA A 26 7.96 -12.11 3.82
C ALA A 26 8.54 -12.92 2.66
N LYS A 27 9.25 -13.98 3.01
CA LYS A 27 9.70 -15.00 2.05
C LYS A 27 8.54 -15.87 1.56
N ASP A 28 7.48 -15.96 2.35
CA ASP A 28 6.28 -16.67 1.98
C ASP A 28 5.52 -15.87 0.92
N GLN A 29 5.38 -16.49 -0.26
CA GLN A 29 4.81 -15.83 -1.42
C GLN A 29 3.32 -15.52 -1.23
N ASN A 30 2.60 -16.36 -0.49
CA ASN A 30 1.18 -16.19 -0.24
C ASN A 30 0.93 -15.03 0.74
N ALA A 31 1.72 -14.93 1.81
CA ALA A 31 1.70 -13.82 2.74
C ALA A 31 2.05 -12.49 2.05
N ARG A 32 3.05 -12.51 1.17
CA ARG A 32 3.42 -11.32 0.39
C ARG A 32 2.29 -10.87 -0.53
N THR A 33 1.67 -11.79 -1.28
CA THR A 33 0.54 -11.46 -2.16
C THR A 33 -0.63 -10.89 -1.37
N GLN A 34 -0.99 -11.47 -0.23
CA GLN A 34 -2.07 -10.91 0.61
C GLN A 34 -1.75 -9.49 1.10
N ALA A 35 -0.49 -9.23 1.46
CA ALA A 35 -0.06 -7.90 1.87
C ALA A 35 -0.08 -6.89 0.72
N GLU A 36 0.34 -7.30 -0.49
CA GLU A 36 0.26 -6.50 -1.71
C GLU A 36 -1.19 -6.17 -2.07
N GLU A 37 -2.10 -7.15 -2.03
CA GLU A 37 -3.54 -6.95 -2.31
C GLU A 37 -4.19 -6.01 -1.30
N ALA A 38 -3.91 -6.19 -0.01
CA ALA A 38 -4.41 -5.30 1.03
C ALA A 38 -3.87 -3.88 0.87
N PHE A 39 -2.58 -3.74 0.56
CA PHE A 39 -1.97 -2.44 0.31
C PHE A 39 -2.55 -1.76 -0.93
N ALA A 40 -2.76 -2.50 -2.01
CA ALA A 40 -3.39 -2.00 -3.23
C ALA A 40 -4.84 -1.56 -2.99
N ALA A 41 -5.62 -2.32 -2.22
CA ALA A 41 -6.99 -1.94 -1.86
C ALA A 41 -7.04 -0.65 -1.03
N MET A 42 -6.12 -0.50 -0.06
CA MET A 42 -5.96 0.73 0.73
C MET A 42 -5.59 1.93 -0.15
N LEU A 43 -4.63 1.74 -1.08
CA LEU A 43 -4.21 2.80 -2.00
C LEU A 43 -5.34 3.17 -2.97
N ALA A 44 -6.09 2.20 -3.49
CA ALA A 44 -7.22 2.46 -4.37
C ALA A 44 -8.37 3.19 -3.66
N ASP A 45 -8.63 2.90 -2.37
CA ASP A 45 -9.57 3.69 -1.56
C ASP A 45 -9.06 5.13 -1.35
N ALA A 46 -7.76 5.29 -1.08
CA ALA A 46 -7.13 6.60 -0.92
C ALA A 46 -7.26 7.47 -2.18
N LEU A 47 -6.93 6.90 -3.33
CA LEU A 47 -6.98 7.58 -4.62
C LEU A 47 -8.42 7.99 -4.95
N ARG A 48 -9.39 7.09 -4.76
CA ARG A 48 -10.83 7.41 -4.93
C ARG A 48 -11.31 8.54 -4.02
N ARG A 49 -10.71 8.74 -2.84
CA ARG A 49 -11.03 9.87 -1.95
C ARG A 49 -10.27 11.14 -2.28
N ALA A 50 -9.14 11.03 -2.98
CA ALA A 50 -8.31 12.16 -3.41
C ALA A 50 -8.81 12.76 -4.73
N GLU A 51 -9.51 11.99 -5.55
CA GLU A 51 -10.25 12.49 -6.71
C GLU A 51 -11.54 13.20 -6.23
N PRO A 52 -11.73 14.51 -6.55
CA PRO A 52 -12.90 15.30 -6.12
C PRO A 52 -14.20 14.96 -6.87
#